data_AF-A0A0Q4VC94-F1
#
_entry.id   AF-A0A0Q4VC94-F1
#
_cell.length_a   1.000
_cell.length_b   1.000
_cell.length_c   1.000
_cell.angle_alpha   90.00
_cell.angle_beta   90.00
_cell.angle_gamma   90.00
#
_symmetry.space_group_name_H-M   'P 1'
#
loop_
_entity.id
_entity.type
_entity.pdbx_description
1 polymer ?
#
loop_
_entity_poly.entity_id
_entity_poly.type
_entity_poly.pdbx_seq_one_letter_code
_entity_poly.pdbx_strand_id
1 'polypeptide(L)'
;MNEYEGWADSDLVHVELTNSERRVLLQGLFQWGGPASLKDPLAIAMGFASKADFFAVAKELQARLEQEAPLRRIDWKRVLLATEIVFMSDVVGAGYEWETVTGLGDDETLRTLRSLQVRLLKAYAVPR
;
A
#
# COMPACT_ATOMS: atom_id res chain seq x y z
N MET A 1 -4.12 15.05 28.17
CA MET A 1 -5.06 14.77 27.08
C MET A 1 -4.54 15.55 25.90
N ASN A 2 -3.87 14.88 24.96
CA ASN A 2 -3.07 15.54 23.94
C ASN A 2 -4.01 15.91 22.78
N GLU A 3 -4.09 17.19 22.42
CA GLU A 3 -4.99 17.72 21.37
C GLU A 3 -4.75 17.10 19.98
N TYR A 4 -3.70 16.28 19.85
CA TYR A 4 -3.33 15.53 18.65
C TYR A 4 -4.04 14.18 18.46
N GLU A 5 -4.63 13.58 19.52
CA GLU A 5 -5.36 12.30 19.39
C GLU A 5 -6.72 12.47 18.69
N GLY A 6 -7.37 13.63 18.87
CA GLY A 6 -8.69 13.91 18.27
C GLY A 6 -8.67 14.16 16.76
N TRP A 7 -7.51 14.45 16.17
CA TRP A 7 -7.36 14.69 14.72
C TRP A 7 -6.89 13.45 13.96
N ALA A 8 -6.23 12.51 14.64
CA ALA A 8 -5.73 11.27 14.03
C ALA A 8 -6.85 10.39 13.44
N ASP A 9 -8.03 10.40 14.08
CA ASP A 9 -9.22 9.64 13.62
C ASP A 9 -10.01 10.37 12.51
N SER A 10 -9.94 11.72 12.45
CA SER A 10 -10.65 12.51 11.42
C SER A 10 -10.14 12.25 10.00
N ASP A 11 -8.93 11.70 9.87
CA ASP A 11 -8.25 11.35 8.62
C ASP A 11 -8.42 9.89 8.19
N LEU A 12 -9.14 9.09 8.97
CA LEU A 12 -9.47 7.71 8.63
C LEU A 12 -10.49 7.66 7.49
N VAL A 13 -10.19 6.85 6.48
CA VAL A 13 -11.04 6.61 5.32
C VAL A 13 -11.27 5.12 5.22
N HIS A 14 -12.54 4.71 5.39
CA HIS A 14 -12.96 3.35 5.09
C HIS A 14 -13.11 3.19 3.58
N VAL A 15 -12.46 2.17 3.02
CA VAL A 15 -12.52 1.84 1.59
C VAL A 15 -12.85 0.37 1.47
N GLU A 16 -14.02 0.06 0.93
CA GLU A 16 -14.40 -1.33 0.65
C GLU A 16 -13.57 -1.83 -0.54
N LEU A 17 -12.66 -2.75 -0.26
CA LEU A 17 -11.83 -3.42 -1.26
C LEU A 17 -12.44 -4.75 -1.66
N THR A 18 -12.28 -5.14 -2.92
CA THR A 18 -12.48 -6.53 -3.31
C THR A 18 -11.35 -7.41 -2.76
N ASN A 19 -11.57 -8.73 -2.72
CA ASN A 19 -10.53 -9.68 -2.30
C ASN A 19 -9.26 -9.59 -3.17
N SER A 20 -9.40 -9.39 -4.48
CA SER A 20 -8.25 -9.22 -5.40
C SER A 20 -7.49 -7.92 -5.13
N GLU A 21 -8.22 -6.81 -4.94
CA GLU A 21 -7.62 -5.50 -4.59
C GLU A 21 -6.84 -5.58 -3.27
N ARG A 22 -7.45 -6.17 -2.23
CA ARG A 22 -6.79 -6.39 -0.94
C ARG A 22 -5.56 -7.28 -1.08
N ARG A 23 -5.66 -8.39 -1.81
CA ARG A 23 -4.54 -9.31 -2.03
C ARG A 23 -3.37 -8.61 -2.74
N VAL A 24 -3.63 -7.81 -3.77
CA VAL A 24 -2.61 -7.03 -4.48
C VAL A 24 -1.90 -6.05 -3.53
N LEU A 25 -2.64 -5.33 -2.68
CA LEU A 25 -2.03 -4.41 -1.71
C LEU A 25 -1.19 -5.13 -0.65
N LEU A 26 -1.69 -6.25 -0.11
CA LEU A 26 -0.96 -7.07 0.86
C LEU A 26 0.36 -7.60 0.27
N GLN A 27 0.32 -8.14 -0.95
CA GLN A 27 1.52 -8.56 -1.67
C GLN A 27 2.45 -7.38 -1.95
N GLY A 28 1.89 -6.23 -2.32
CA GLY A 28 2.66 -5.02 -2.56
C GLY A 28 3.45 -4.53 -1.36
N LEU A 29 3.00 -4.78 -0.13
CA LEU A 29 3.77 -4.51 1.09
C LEU A 29 4.74 -5.65 1.42
N PHE A 30 4.29 -6.90 1.27
CA PHE A 30 5.06 -8.08 1.64
C PHE A 30 6.34 -8.26 0.81
N GLN A 31 6.29 -8.00 -0.50
CA GLN A 31 7.42 -8.27 -1.40
C GLN A 31 8.65 -7.38 -1.16
N TRP A 32 8.50 -6.27 -0.43
CA TRP A 32 9.63 -5.46 0.05
C TRP A 32 10.50 -6.16 1.09
N GLY A 33 9.98 -7.19 1.76
CA GLY A 33 10.76 -8.07 2.65
C GLY A 33 11.44 -9.23 1.92
N GLY A 34 11.18 -9.39 0.62
CA GLY A 34 11.70 -10.47 -0.22
C GLY A 34 12.71 -9.96 -1.26
N PRO A 35 12.52 -10.24 -2.57
CA PRO A 35 13.51 -9.95 -3.61
C PRO A 35 13.72 -8.45 -3.87
N ALA A 36 12.77 -7.60 -3.48
CA ALA A 36 12.86 -6.16 -3.72
C ALA A 36 13.93 -5.49 -2.84
N SER A 37 14.67 -4.55 -3.42
CA SER A 37 15.83 -3.92 -2.78
C SER A 37 15.44 -2.59 -2.11
N LEU A 38 14.71 -2.65 -0.99
CA LEU A 38 14.33 -1.43 -0.28
C LEU A 38 15.55 -0.75 0.37
N LYS A 39 15.71 0.54 0.10
CA LYS A 39 16.69 1.46 0.72
C LYS A 39 15.99 2.71 1.23
N ASP A 40 16.62 3.42 2.17
CA ASP A 40 16.03 4.62 2.81
C ASP A 40 15.52 5.68 1.81
N PRO A 41 16.26 6.06 0.75
CA PRO A 41 15.76 7.09 -0.17
C PRO A 41 14.44 6.71 -0.84
N LEU A 42 14.26 5.43 -1.18
CA LEU A 42 13.03 4.94 -1.80
C LEU A 42 11.89 4.83 -0.79
N ALA A 43 12.17 4.38 0.44
CA ALA A 43 11.19 4.39 1.53
C ALA A 43 10.69 5.82 1.81
N ILE A 44 11.60 6.79 1.83
CA ILE A 44 11.27 8.21 1.99
C ILE A 44 10.44 8.74 0.82
N ALA A 45 10.80 8.40 -0.42
CA ALA A 45 10.02 8.75 -1.60
C ALA A 45 8.59 8.18 -1.57
N MET A 46 8.40 7.00 -0.96
CA MET A 46 7.09 6.39 -0.73
C MET A 46 6.32 7.00 0.45
N GLY A 47 6.93 7.94 1.19
CA GLY A 47 6.31 8.68 2.28
C GLY A 47 6.56 8.10 3.67
N PHE A 48 7.49 7.16 3.83
CA PHE A 48 7.94 6.64 5.13
C PHE A 48 9.11 7.47 5.67
N ALA A 49 9.43 7.36 6.96
CA ALA A 49 10.56 8.08 7.54
C ALA A 49 11.92 7.44 7.21
N SER A 50 11.94 6.13 6.98
CA SER A 50 13.13 5.32 6.67
C SER A 50 12.71 3.92 6.20
N LYS A 51 13.67 3.08 5.79
CA LYS A 51 13.46 1.64 5.56
C LYS A 51 12.97 0.92 6.82
N ALA A 52 13.51 1.27 7.99
CA ALA A 52 13.07 0.67 9.25
C ALA A 52 11.61 1.04 9.56
N ASP A 53 11.25 2.31 9.34
CA ASP A 53 9.88 2.80 9.47
C ASP A 53 8.93 2.12 8.48
N PHE A 54 9.37 1.91 7.23
CA PHE A 54 8.61 1.16 6.24
C PHE A 54 8.15 -0.20 6.79
N PHE A 55 9.06 -1.02 7.32
CA PHE A 55 8.67 -2.36 7.79
C PHE A 55 7.80 -2.34 9.04
N ALA A 56 8.05 -1.40 9.96
CA ALA A 56 7.24 -1.23 11.15
C ALA A 56 5.80 -0.85 10.78
N VAL A 57 5.64 0.15 9.91
CA VAL A 57 4.34 0.63 9.45
C VAL A 57 3.66 -0.41 8.53
N ALA A 58 4.39 -1.04 7.61
CA ALA A 58 3.84 -2.04 6.69
C ALA A 58 3.22 -3.23 7.43
N LYS A 59 3.77 -3.63 8.58
CA LYS A 59 3.19 -4.68 9.42
C LYS A 59 1.81 -4.28 9.96
N GLU A 60 1.68 -3.06 10.48
CA GLU A 60 0.41 -2.52 10.97
C GLU A 60 -0.61 -2.36 9.82
N LEU A 61 -0.16 -1.86 8.67
CA LEU A 61 -1.04 -1.68 7.51
C LEU A 61 -1.54 -3.02 6.95
N GLN A 62 -0.71 -4.06 6.94
CA GLN A 62 -1.16 -5.41 6.57
C GLN A 62 -2.25 -5.91 7.50
N ALA A 63 -2.05 -5.82 8.82
CA ALA A 63 -3.05 -6.24 9.81
C ALA A 63 -4.39 -5.49 9.64
N ARG A 64 -4.34 -4.18 9.38
CA ARG A 64 -5.54 -3.39 9.11
C ARG A 64 -6.23 -3.76 7.81
N LEU A 65 -5.48 -4.01 6.73
CA LEU A 65 -6.03 -4.47 5.45
C LEU A 65 -6.73 -5.82 5.58
N GLU A 66 -6.14 -6.76 6.34
CA GLU A 66 -6.72 -8.07 6.65
C GLU A 66 -8.01 -7.97 7.47
N GLN A 67 -8.05 -7.03 8.42
CA GLN A 67 -9.23 -6.77 9.26
C GLN A 67 -10.27 -5.89 8.59
N GLU A 68 -10.04 -5.47 7.35
CA GLU A 68 -10.89 -4.50 6.62
C GLU A 68 -11.08 -3.18 7.41
N ALA A 69 -10.10 -2.83 8.23
CA ALA A 69 -10.12 -1.63 9.05
C ALA A 69 -9.82 -0.37 8.21
N PRO A 70 -10.38 0.79 8.58
CA PRO A 70 -10.05 2.04 7.92
C PRO A 70 -8.56 2.39 8.08
N LEU A 71 -7.98 3.00 7.04
CA LEU A 71 -6.62 3.55 7.06
C LEU A 71 -6.67 5.08 7.01
N ARG A 72 -5.60 5.72 7.48
CA ARG A 72 -5.42 7.16 7.22
C ARG A 72 -5.23 7.37 5.73
N ARG A 73 -5.70 8.51 5.21
CA ARG A 73 -5.50 8.89 3.80
C ARG A 73 -4.03 8.81 3.35
N ILE A 74 -3.10 9.19 4.21
CA ILE A 74 -1.66 9.08 3.91
C ILE A 74 -1.20 7.62 3.79
N ASP A 75 -1.75 6.73 4.61
CA ASP A 75 -1.37 5.32 4.58
C ASP A 75 -1.92 4.64 3.34
N TRP A 76 -3.14 4.96 2.89
CA TRP A 76 -3.63 4.50 1.58
C TRP A 76 -2.69 4.89 0.43
N LYS A 77 -2.15 6.12 0.43
CA LYS A 77 -1.16 6.55 -0.57
C LYS A 77 0.14 5.77 -0.47
N ARG A 78 0.65 5.56 0.74
CA ARG A 78 1.88 4.79 1.01
C ARG A 78 1.76 3.36 0.50
N VAL A 79 0.66 2.66 0.83
CA VAL A 79 0.43 1.29 0.38
C VAL A 79 0.32 1.25 -1.14
N LEU A 80 -0.52 2.08 -1.75
CA LEU A 80 -0.70 2.09 -3.21
C LEU A 80 0.64 2.31 -3.93
N LEU A 81 1.41 3.32 -3.53
CA LEU A 81 2.68 3.64 -4.19
C LEU A 81 3.73 2.53 -3.98
N ALA A 82 3.78 1.94 -2.78
CA ALA A 82 4.65 0.79 -2.51
C ALA A 82 4.29 -0.41 -3.39
N THR A 83 3.00 -0.69 -3.58
CA THR A 83 2.52 -1.74 -4.47
C THR A 83 2.88 -1.45 -5.93
N GLU A 84 2.65 -0.22 -6.41
CA GLU A 84 2.93 0.16 -7.80
C GLU A 84 4.42 0.01 -8.13
N ILE A 85 5.32 0.46 -7.25
CA ILE A 85 6.76 0.39 -7.49
C ILE A 85 7.25 -1.07 -7.44
N VAL A 86 6.83 -1.85 -6.43
CA VAL A 86 7.31 -3.23 -6.31
C VAL A 86 6.83 -4.12 -7.45
N PHE A 87 5.63 -3.86 -7.97
CA PHE A 87 5.09 -4.58 -9.11
C PHE A 87 5.73 -4.14 -10.44
N MET A 88 5.92 -2.84 -10.66
CA MET A 88 6.27 -2.34 -12.01
C MET A 88 7.79 -2.34 -12.29
N SER A 89 8.63 -2.44 -11.26
CA SER A 89 10.08 -2.25 -11.40
C SER A 89 10.87 -3.52 -11.13
N ASP A 90 11.70 -3.91 -12.09
CA ASP A 90 12.73 -4.96 -11.89
C ASP A 90 14.01 -4.41 -11.25
N VAL A 91 14.20 -3.08 -11.29
CA VAL A 91 15.41 -2.43 -10.79
C VAL A 91 15.41 -2.35 -9.26
N VAL A 92 14.24 -2.08 -8.68
CA VAL A 92 14.09 -1.92 -7.22
C VAL A 92 13.01 -2.82 -6.63
N GLY A 93 12.09 -3.30 -7.45
CA GLY A 93 10.96 -4.13 -7.04
C GLY A 93 11.19 -5.60 -7.38
N ALA A 94 10.08 -6.26 -7.74
CA ALA A 94 9.99 -7.68 -8.04
C ALA A 94 9.15 -7.90 -9.30
N GLY A 95 9.22 -7.01 -10.30
CA GLY A 95 8.32 -7.08 -11.46
C GLY A 95 8.44 -8.39 -12.22
N TYR A 96 9.66 -8.77 -12.58
CA TYR A 96 9.96 -10.02 -13.29
C TYR A 96 9.55 -11.25 -12.46
N GLU A 97 9.81 -11.23 -11.15
CA GLU A 97 9.44 -12.33 -10.27
C GLU A 97 7.99 -12.28 -9.79
N TRP A 98 7.21 -11.23 -10.08
CA TRP A 98 5.95 -10.92 -9.41
C TRP A 98 4.97 -12.08 -9.48
N GLU A 99 4.70 -12.58 -10.69
CA GLU A 99 3.81 -13.71 -10.90
C GLU A 99 4.32 -14.97 -10.19
N THR A 100 5.63 -15.19 -10.18
CA THR A 100 6.26 -16.35 -9.53
C THR A 100 6.11 -16.31 -8.02
N VAL A 101 6.33 -15.16 -7.39
CA VAL A 101 6.38 -15.04 -5.92
C VAL A 101 5.00 -14.74 -5.30
N THR A 102 4.05 -14.24 -6.08
CA THR A 102 2.70 -13.88 -5.60
C THR A 102 1.58 -14.77 -6.15
N GLY A 103 1.82 -15.43 -7.29
CA GLY A 103 0.80 -16.12 -8.08
C GLY A 103 -0.20 -15.18 -8.76
N LEU A 104 0.10 -13.88 -8.86
CA LEU A 104 -0.75 -12.87 -9.49
C LEU A 104 -0.19 -12.52 -10.87
N GLY A 105 -0.98 -12.69 -11.92
CA GLY A 105 -0.55 -12.35 -13.29
C GLY A 105 -0.43 -10.84 -13.50
N ASP A 106 0.45 -10.42 -14.40
CA ASP A 106 0.72 -9.00 -14.71
C ASP A 106 -0.52 -8.24 -15.18
N ASP A 107 -1.24 -8.78 -16.17
CA ASP A 107 -2.43 -8.14 -16.73
C ASP A 107 -3.54 -7.97 -15.69
N GLU A 108 -3.74 -8.96 -14.82
CA GLU A 108 -4.72 -8.91 -13.74
C GLU A 108 -4.29 -7.90 -12.66
N THR A 109 -3.01 -7.91 -12.29
CA THR A 109 -2.45 -6.99 -11.30
C THR A 109 -2.57 -5.54 -11.79
N LEU A 110 -2.23 -5.27 -13.05
CA LEU A 110 -2.34 -3.93 -13.64
C LEU A 110 -3.80 -3.44 -13.67
N ARG A 111 -4.76 -4.27 -14.07
CA ARG A 111 -6.19 -3.92 -14.03
C ARG A 111 -6.66 -3.63 -12.61
N THR A 112 -6.21 -4.44 -11.65
CA THR A 112 -6.53 -4.27 -10.23
C THR A 112 -5.97 -2.95 -9.69
N LEU A 113 -4.73 -2.59 -10.05
CA LEU A 113 -4.14 -1.29 -9.69
C LEU A 113 -4.92 -0.11 -10.26
N ARG A 114 -5.38 -0.19 -11.51
CA ARG A 114 -6.24 0.85 -12.10
C ARG A 114 -7.58 0.99 -11.37
N SER A 115 -8.19 -0.12 -10.97
CA SER A 115 -9.39 -0.12 -10.12
C SER A 115 -9.14 0.55 -8.77
N LEU A 116 -8.06 0.18 -8.09
CA LEU A 116 -7.63 0.75 -6.81
C LEU A 116 -7.42 2.27 -6.90
N GLN A 117 -6.70 2.75 -7.91
CA GLN A 117 -6.46 4.18 -8.13
C GLN A 117 -7.79 4.96 -8.24
N VAL A 118 -8.73 4.48 -9.07
CA VAL A 118 -10.04 5.12 -9.24
C VAL A 118 -10.85 5.08 -7.94
N ARG A 119 -10.84 3.95 -7.23
CA ARG A 119 -11.55 3.78 -5.97
C ARG A 119 -11.05 4.75 -4.91
N LEU A 120 -9.73 4.85 -4.74
CA LEU A 120 -9.11 5.76 -3.78
C LEU A 120 -9.38 7.23 -4.14
N LEU A 121 -9.29 7.59 -5.42
CA LEU A 121 -9.65 8.95 -5.87
C LEU A 121 -11.11 9.31 -5.53
N LYS A 122 -12.05 8.38 -5.71
CA LYS A 122 -13.46 8.58 -5.34
C LYS A 122 -13.64 8.72 -3.83
N ALA A 123 -13.00 7.85 -3.05
CA ALA A 123 -13.02 7.92 -1.59
C ALA A 123 -12.46 9.25 -1.06
N TYR A 124 -11.54 9.86 -1.82
CA TYR A 124 -10.92 11.13 -1.47
C TYR A 124 -11.73 12.36 -1.86
N ALA A 125 -12.61 12.25 -2.85
CA ALA A 125 -13.36 13.35 -3.44
C ALA A 125 -14.64 13.71 -2.65
N VAL A 126 -15.04 12.90 -1.67
CA VAL A 126 -16.17 13.22 -0.78
C VAL A 126 -15.75 14.39 0.12
N PRO A 127 -16.40 15.57 0.04
CA PRO A 127 -16.14 16.69 0.94
C PRO A 127 -16.50 16.28 2.37
N ARG A 128 -15.68 16.69 3.35
CA ARG A 128 -15.98 16.52 4.79
C ARG A 128 -17.17 17.35 5.22
#